data_AF-A0A8H5YPS7-F1
#
_entry.id   AF-A0A8H5YPS7-F1
#
_cell.length_a   1.000
_cell.length_b   1.000
_cell.length_c   1.000
_cell.angle_alpha   90.00
_cell.angle_beta   90.00
_cell.angle_gamma   90.00
#
_symmetry.space_group_name_H-M   'P 1'
#
loop_
_entity.id
_entity.type
_entity.pdbx_description
1 polymer ?
#
loop_
_entity_poly.entity_id
_entity_poly.type
_entity_poly.pdbx_seq_one_letter_code
_entity_poly.pdbx_strand_id
1 'polypeptide(L)'
;MPPFRQPVSIRVAVKKPVSLSISESTEGQNTVLSCFIRDQDYLSVLMLAWAYILSARWTEIMPGTCSLTYTESKATTHQDTTQYQDEGNLVSVQLGDVSPQEARWWAAILAPGQGWQANVAYEQQTFLAPWSICLQQSFGFLLLHTTDSVSSVHSAATFSDATHYLNRFCARHNVSDQSQAALASVILLPSMGSLRSLRLPTPSSRMGVPHITPGLSEEKSNDDCIHRSHHIDKLLTLSCNARGMRPLLLSVFYEPRIECNAVTPWLQGTLAAIKHVAGNNSYVVGRLCMERSPRVAFLWLGCIILDLQDKLLQEVHFGQIPIDLHSAAWSGTIQSFIQQRVSNPLVTDGSISRADECRLLFLSQSDRRVRIPVCQWKPFGKTPVENVDIEVRVHQQCEDHWLQYEGIDWECADGNLEFLSSQKAGSQSMSGKPSMQETGNACTTAICYEEMARDREAISENATRSIFGWLRPDGYAQGEQDIWKHEWFDMSESDEDDIRDDETTPDASARLSPRVESWVLDTKTSTSAPKASRNHSLVSQLQAHQKHVDKRIDATGSSAPLSERNVAQLAQLKETKECLR
;
A
#
# COMPACT_ATOMS: atom_id res chain seq x y z
N MET A 1 -29.05 3.67 -8.56
CA MET A 1 -28.32 3.03 -9.68
C MET A 1 -28.39 1.53 -9.50
N PRO A 2 -28.46 0.74 -10.58
CA PRO A 2 -28.51 -0.72 -10.48
C PRO A 2 -27.17 -1.28 -9.98
N PRO A 3 -27.18 -2.41 -9.24
CA PRO A 3 -25.95 -3.12 -8.92
C PRO A 3 -25.35 -3.71 -10.20
N PHE A 4 -24.03 -3.83 -10.26
CA PHE A 4 -23.31 -4.46 -11.36
C PHE A 4 -22.23 -5.41 -10.85
N ARG A 5 -21.86 -6.37 -11.69
CA ARG A 5 -20.87 -7.40 -11.38
C ARG A 5 -19.59 -7.13 -12.15
N GLN A 6 -18.45 -7.32 -11.49
CA GLN A 6 -17.15 -7.31 -12.14
C GLN A 6 -16.53 -8.70 -12.06
N PRO A 7 -16.08 -9.28 -13.19
CA PRO A 7 -15.43 -10.58 -13.16
C PRO A 7 -14.11 -10.48 -12.38
N VAL A 8 -13.85 -11.49 -11.55
CA VAL A 8 -12.59 -11.68 -10.84
C VAL A 8 -12.07 -13.09 -11.13
N SER A 9 -10.82 -13.19 -11.56
CA SER A 9 -10.17 -14.47 -11.82
C SER A 9 -8.97 -14.62 -10.87
N ILE A 10 -9.08 -15.57 -9.95
CA ILE A 10 -8.08 -15.82 -8.92
C ILE A 10 -7.35 -17.10 -9.27
N ARG A 11 -6.02 -17.03 -9.38
CA ARG A 11 -5.20 -18.22 -9.58
C ARG A 11 -4.98 -18.90 -8.22
N VAL A 12 -5.58 -20.06 -8.04
CA VAL A 12 -5.53 -20.83 -6.78
C VAL A 12 -4.47 -21.94 -6.75
N ALA A 13 -3.74 -22.18 -7.85
CA ALA A 13 -2.68 -23.17 -7.93
C ALA A 13 -1.57 -22.75 -8.91
N VAL A 14 -0.36 -23.29 -8.74
CA VAL A 14 0.83 -22.92 -9.54
C VAL A 14 1.53 -24.15 -10.12
N LYS A 15 2.30 -23.95 -11.20
CA LYS A 15 3.06 -25.04 -11.85
C LYS A 15 4.45 -25.26 -11.28
N LYS A 16 5.02 -24.24 -10.64
CA LYS A 16 6.39 -24.25 -10.11
C LYS A 16 6.38 -23.69 -8.69
N PRO A 17 7.18 -24.25 -7.77
CA PRO A 17 7.35 -23.70 -6.43
C PRO A 17 8.12 -22.36 -6.49
N VAL A 18 8.01 -21.59 -5.43
CA VAL A 18 8.81 -20.39 -5.20
C VAL A 18 10.21 -20.81 -4.75
N SER A 19 11.24 -20.33 -5.45
CA SER A 19 12.63 -20.60 -5.08
C SER A 19 13.10 -19.64 -3.98
N LEU A 20 13.44 -20.16 -2.81
CA LEU A 20 13.98 -19.38 -1.70
C LEU A 20 15.45 -19.72 -1.48
N SER A 21 16.25 -18.70 -1.22
CA SER A 21 17.65 -18.82 -0.80
C SER A 21 17.82 -18.13 0.54
N ILE A 22 18.68 -18.66 1.40
CA ILE A 22 19.09 -17.99 2.64
C ILE A 22 20.44 -17.35 2.33
N SER A 23 20.52 -16.03 2.46
CA SER A 23 21.77 -15.29 2.27
C SER A 23 22.50 -15.11 3.58
N GLU A 24 23.83 -15.16 3.56
CA GLU A 24 24.67 -14.73 4.68
C GLU A 24 24.41 -13.25 4.99
N SER A 25 24.41 -12.91 6.28
CA SER A 25 24.17 -11.55 6.75
C SER A 25 25.22 -10.60 6.17
N THR A 26 24.83 -9.79 5.19
CA THR A 26 25.63 -8.63 4.76
C THR A 26 25.28 -7.43 5.64
N GLU A 27 26.21 -6.48 5.82
CA GLU A 27 26.04 -5.32 6.71
C GLU A 27 24.73 -4.52 6.48
N GLY A 28 24.15 -4.59 5.27
CA GLY A 28 22.83 -4.01 4.96
C GLY A 28 21.62 -4.76 5.53
N GLN A 29 21.67 -6.10 5.64
CA GLN A 29 20.55 -6.92 6.17
C GLN A 29 20.33 -6.77 7.68
N ASN A 30 21.35 -6.27 8.40
CA ASN A 30 21.24 -5.92 9.82
C ASN A 30 20.18 -4.82 10.09
N THR A 31 19.78 -4.04 9.08
CA THR A 31 18.73 -3.03 9.24
C THR A 31 17.31 -3.59 9.24
N VAL A 32 17.02 -4.66 8.47
CA VAL A 32 15.71 -5.35 8.57
C VAL A 32 15.61 -6.01 9.94
N LEU A 33 16.70 -6.63 10.42
CA LEU A 33 16.79 -7.28 11.72
C LEU A 33 16.56 -6.33 12.92
N SER A 34 16.75 -5.02 12.74
CA SER A 34 16.46 -4.03 13.79
C SER A 34 14.97 -3.87 14.12
N CYS A 35 14.06 -4.41 13.29
CA CYS A 35 12.62 -4.35 13.56
C CYS A 35 12.19 -5.25 14.73
N PHE A 36 12.99 -6.26 15.08
CA PHE A 36 12.80 -7.09 16.26
C PHE A 36 13.99 -6.89 17.20
N ILE A 37 13.77 -6.25 18.36
CA ILE A 37 14.82 -6.05 19.37
C ILE A 37 15.04 -7.37 20.13
N ARG A 38 15.68 -8.36 19.51
CA ARG A 38 15.96 -9.67 20.13
C ARG A 38 17.29 -10.26 19.69
N ASP A 39 17.88 -11.08 20.56
CA ASP A 39 19.14 -11.79 20.33
C ASP A 39 19.01 -13.04 19.42
N GLN A 40 17.78 -13.42 19.07
CA GLN A 40 17.47 -14.59 18.24
C GLN A 40 16.52 -14.22 17.09
N ASP A 41 16.84 -14.69 15.89
CA ASP A 41 16.02 -14.53 14.69
C ASP A 41 15.64 -15.90 14.11
N TYR A 42 14.35 -16.18 14.08
CA TYR A 42 13.75 -17.38 13.50
C TYR A 42 12.85 -17.06 12.29
N LEU A 43 12.91 -15.84 11.74
CA LEU A 43 11.98 -15.38 10.71
C LEU A 43 11.93 -16.33 9.50
N SER A 44 13.09 -16.78 9.02
CA SER A 44 13.19 -17.73 7.90
C SER A 44 12.59 -19.09 8.22
N VAL A 45 12.80 -19.59 9.45
CA VAL A 45 12.20 -20.84 9.94
C VAL A 45 10.67 -20.72 10.00
N LEU A 46 10.18 -19.59 10.53
CA LEU A 46 8.75 -19.30 10.67
C LEU A 46 8.08 -19.11 9.30
N MET A 47 8.77 -18.51 8.32
CA MET A 47 8.25 -18.38 6.95
C MET A 47 8.07 -19.75 6.28
N LEU A 48 9.03 -20.66 6.42
CA LEU A 48 8.93 -22.03 5.91
C LEU A 48 7.77 -22.79 6.57
N ALA A 49 7.57 -22.60 7.88
CA ALA A 49 6.44 -23.18 8.60
C ALA A 49 5.09 -22.62 8.12
N TRP A 50 4.96 -21.29 7.97
CA TRP A 50 3.73 -20.66 7.49
C TRP A 50 3.38 -21.08 6.05
N ALA A 51 4.37 -21.21 5.17
CA ALA A 51 4.14 -21.67 3.81
C ALA A 51 3.56 -23.10 3.77
N TYR A 52 4.04 -23.99 4.66
CA TYR A 52 3.42 -25.30 4.87
C TYR A 52 1.99 -25.16 5.38
N ILE A 53 1.77 -24.38 6.43
CA ILE A 53 0.45 -24.22 7.07
C ILE A 53 -0.60 -23.71 6.08
N LEU A 54 -0.27 -22.70 5.28
CA LEU A 54 -1.17 -22.17 4.24
C LEU A 54 -1.44 -23.23 3.16
N SER A 55 -0.43 -24.01 2.79
CA SER A 55 -0.58 -25.10 1.81
C SER A 55 -1.40 -26.28 2.34
N ALA A 56 -1.26 -26.62 3.62
CA ALA A 56 -2.07 -27.64 4.30
C ALA A 56 -3.53 -27.19 4.36
N ARG A 57 -3.79 -25.94 4.78
CA ARG A 57 -5.15 -25.39 4.78
C ARG A 57 -5.75 -25.37 3.37
N TRP A 58 -4.95 -25.01 2.38
CA TRP A 58 -5.34 -25.06 0.97
C TRP A 58 -5.76 -26.47 0.53
N THR A 59 -5.03 -27.53 0.91
CA THR A 59 -5.43 -28.91 0.60
C THR A 59 -6.72 -29.36 1.28
N GLU A 60 -7.06 -28.78 2.43
CA GLU A 60 -8.31 -29.08 3.16
C GLU A 60 -9.54 -28.40 2.55
N ILE A 61 -9.37 -27.23 1.91
CA ILE A 61 -10.48 -26.42 1.38
C ILE A 61 -10.67 -26.54 -0.13
N MET A 62 -9.64 -26.93 -0.89
CA MET A 62 -9.73 -26.96 -2.34
C MET A 62 -10.65 -28.08 -2.84
N PRO A 63 -11.57 -27.78 -3.78
CA PRO A 63 -12.38 -28.81 -4.41
C PRO A 63 -11.50 -29.65 -5.35
N GLY A 64 -11.33 -30.95 -5.04
CA GLY A 64 -10.59 -31.89 -5.88
C GLY A 64 -9.76 -32.89 -5.07
N THR A 65 -9.08 -33.78 -5.78
CA THR A 65 -8.16 -34.74 -5.16
C THR A 65 -6.86 -34.02 -4.81
N CYS A 66 -6.83 -33.42 -3.63
CA CYS A 66 -5.63 -32.84 -3.06
C CYS A 66 -4.79 -33.90 -2.33
N SER A 67 -3.47 -33.75 -2.34
CA SER A 67 -2.56 -34.56 -1.53
C SER A 67 -1.53 -33.69 -0.84
N LEU A 68 -1.25 -34.01 0.42
CA LEU A 68 -0.18 -33.43 1.22
C LEU A 68 0.73 -34.55 1.69
N THR A 69 1.99 -34.56 1.24
CA THR A 69 2.93 -35.64 1.52
C THR A 69 4.30 -35.10 1.89
N TYR A 70 5.02 -35.87 2.71
CA TYR A 70 6.43 -35.64 2.92
C TYR A 70 7.26 -36.35 1.84
N THR A 71 8.37 -35.74 1.44
CA THR A 71 9.36 -36.38 0.56
C THR A 71 10.45 -37.06 1.39
N GLU A 72 11.39 -37.72 0.72
CA GLU A 72 12.58 -38.27 1.37
C GLU A 72 13.58 -37.19 1.84
N SER A 73 13.45 -35.95 1.35
CA SER A 73 14.31 -34.85 1.80
C SER A 73 13.96 -34.43 3.22
N LYS A 74 14.99 -34.34 4.07
CA LYS A 74 14.86 -34.03 5.51
C LYS A 74 16.02 -33.13 5.93
N ALA A 75 15.75 -32.23 6.88
CA ALA A 75 16.80 -31.53 7.61
C ALA A 75 17.59 -32.52 8.49
N THR A 76 18.85 -32.18 8.78
CA THR A 76 19.71 -32.99 9.63
C THR A 76 19.19 -32.95 11.07
N THR A 77 19.25 -34.08 11.79
CA THR A 77 18.78 -34.20 13.18
C THR A 77 19.95 -34.67 14.05
N HIS A 78 20.08 -34.12 15.26
CA HIS A 78 21.09 -34.57 16.23
C HIS A 78 20.46 -34.79 17.60
N GLN A 79 20.77 -35.93 18.21
CA GLN A 79 20.15 -36.40 19.45
C GLN A 79 20.89 -35.96 20.72
N ASP A 80 22.13 -35.46 20.62
CA ASP A 80 22.95 -35.07 21.78
C ASP A 80 23.60 -33.68 21.64
N THR A 81 23.50 -32.84 22.66
CA THR A 81 24.07 -31.47 22.68
C THR A 81 25.59 -31.41 22.90
N THR A 82 26.30 -32.54 22.91
CA THR A 82 27.63 -32.65 23.53
C THR A 82 28.82 -32.82 22.59
N GLN A 83 28.61 -32.99 21.27
CA GLN A 83 29.72 -33.02 20.29
C GLN A 83 29.33 -32.30 19.01
N TYR A 84 29.52 -30.98 18.97
CA TYR A 84 29.46 -30.20 17.73
C TYR A 84 30.87 -29.87 17.27
N GLN A 85 31.23 -30.35 16.07
CA GLN A 85 32.25 -29.68 15.27
C GLN A 85 31.54 -28.64 14.40
N ASP A 86 32.09 -27.44 14.40
CA ASP A 86 31.56 -26.24 13.75
C ASP A 86 31.66 -26.39 12.21
N GLU A 87 30.74 -27.13 11.60
CA GLU A 87 30.55 -27.12 10.15
C GLU A 87 29.87 -25.81 9.77
N GLY A 88 30.65 -24.85 9.26
CA GLY A 88 30.32 -23.43 9.14
C GLY A 88 29.12 -23.01 8.27
N ASN A 89 28.18 -23.90 7.93
CA ASN A 89 26.99 -23.61 7.10
C ASN A 89 25.66 -24.18 7.66
N LEU A 90 25.63 -24.61 8.94
CA LEU A 90 24.44 -25.19 9.58
C LEU A 90 23.87 -24.25 10.66
N VAL A 91 22.57 -23.95 10.60
CA VAL A 91 21.86 -23.27 11.70
C VAL A 91 21.17 -24.28 12.60
N SER A 92 21.52 -24.24 13.88
CA SER A 92 20.87 -25.03 14.92
C SER A 92 19.51 -24.45 15.31
N VAL A 93 18.47 -25.29 15.25
CA VAL A 93 17.11 -24.95 15.64
C VAL A 93 16.73 -25.81 16.84
N GLN A 94 16.59 -25.17 18.00
CA GLN A 94 16.23 -25.85 19.23
C GLN A 94 14.73 -26.15 19.28
N LEU A 95 14.38 -27.42 19.10
CA LEU A 95 13.01 -27.90 19.21
C LEU A 95 12.68 -28.45 20.60
N GLY A 96 13.66 -28.80 21.43
CA GLY A 96 13.42 -29.32 22.78
C GLY A 96 12.63 -30.64 22.78
N ASP A 97 11.76 -30.82 23.77
CA ASP A 97 10.90 -32.01 23.88
C ASP A 97 9.66 -31.90 22.98
N VAL A 98 9.68 -32.66 21.88
CA VAL A 98 8.65 -32.67 20.83
C VAL A 98 8.32 -34.11 20.46
N SER A 99 7.09 -34.36 20.00
CA SER A 99 6.69 -35.70 19.55
C SER A 99 7.45 -36.12 18.27
N PRO A 100 7.56 -37.43 17.98
CA PRO A 100 8.17 -37.88 16.72
C PRO A 100 7.48 -37.30 15.48
N GLN A 101 6.16 -37.09 15.54
CA GLN A 101 5.39 -36.45 14.46
C GLN A 101 5.79 -34.99 14.26
N GLU A 102 5.92 -34.22 15.34
CA GLU A 102 6.35 -32.82 15.30
C GLU A 102 7.80 -32.70 14.81
N ALA A 103 8.70 -33.56 15.30
CA ALA A 103 10.09 -33.62 14.84
C ALA A 103 10.17 -33.92 13.32
N ARG A 104 9.35 -34.87 12.83
CA ARG A 104 9.28 -35.18 11.39
C ARG A 104 8.75 -34.02 10.57
N TRP A 105 7.78 -33.26 11.08
CA TRP A 105 7.24 -32.07 10.44
C TRP A 105 8.31 -30.99 10.30
N TRP A 106 9.01 -30.63 11.38
CA TRP A 106 10.13 -29.68 11.34
C TRP A 106 11.22 -30.14 10.37
N ALA A 107 11.55 -31.44 10.36
CA ALA A 107 12.52 -32.01 9.41
C ALA A 107 12.06 -31.89 7.95
N ALA A 108 10.76 -31.93 7.67
CA ALA A 108 10.23 -31.76 6.31
C ALA A 108 10.27 -30.29 5.86
N ILE A 109 9.85 -29.35 6.71
CA ILE A 109 9.73 -27.94 6.33
C ILE A 109 11.09 -27.24 6.22
N LEU A 110 12.09 -27.71 6.96
CA LEU A 110 13.47 -27.20 6.94
C LEU A 110 14.41 -28.02 6.03
N ALA A 111 13.86 -28.96 5.25
CA ALA A 111 14.67 -29.79 4.36
C ALA A 111 15.22 -28.98 3.16
N PRO A 112 16.43 -29.30 2.66
CA PRO A 112 16.90 -28.76 1.40
C PRO A 112 16.00 -29.19 0.23
N GLY A 113 15.82 -28.32 -0.76
CA GLY A 113 14.91 -28.54 -1.87
C GLY A 113 13.45 -28.51 -1.42
N GLN A 114 12.74 -29.64 -1.55
CA GLN A 114 11.35 -29.78 -1.12
C GLN A 114 11.21 -30.99 -0.21
N GLY A 115 11.09 -30.79 1.11
CA GLY A 115 10.82 -31.87 2.07
C GLY A 115 9.35 -32.27 2.19
N TRP A 116 8.47 -31.51 1.55
CA TRP A 116 7.03 -31.75 1.49
C TRP A 116 6.46 -31.26 0.16
N GLN A 117 5.27 -31.75 -0.19
CA GLN A 117 4.55 -31.34 -1.39
C GLN A 117 3.05 -31.26 -1.10
N ALA A 118 2.41 -30.19 -1.57
CA ALA A 118 0.97 -29.99 -1.54
C ALA A 118 0.46 -29.84 -2.97
N ASN A 119 -0.31 -30.82 -3.43
CA ASN A 119 -0.68 -30.98 -4.83
C ASN A 119 -2.19 -31.06 -5.01
N VAL A 120 -2.70 -30.60 -6.15
CA VAL A 120 -4.06 -30.88 -6.63
C VAL A 120 -3.98 -31.48 -8.03
N ALA A 121 -4.72 -32.57 -8.23
CA ALA A 121 -4.90 -33.16 -9.56
C ALA A 121 -6.11 -32.53 -10.26
N TYR A 122 -5.89 -31.92 -11.43
CA TYR A 122 -6.95 -31.31 -12.23
C TYR A 122 -6.67 -31.55 -13.72
N GLU A 123 -7.65 -32.05 -14.47
CA GLU A 123 -7.55 -32.32 -15.92
C GLU A 123 -6.25 -33.04 -16.34
N GLN A 124 -5.89 -34.12 -15.63
CA GLN A 124 -4.68 -34.93 -15.85
C GLN A 124 -3.34 -34.21 -15.60
N GLN A 125 -3.37 -32.97 -15.11
CA GLN A 125 -2.19 -32.23 -14.68
C GLN A 125 -2.15 -32.15 -13.15
N THR A 126 -0.93 -32.05 -12.61
CA THR A 126 -0.70 -31.82 -11.19
C THR A 126 -0.26 -30.38 -11.01
N PHE A 127 -0.94 -29.66 -10.12
CA PHE A 127 -0.59 -28.30 -9.72
C PHE A 127 -0.22 -28.28 -8.25
N LEU A 128 0.61 -27.31 -7.88
CA LEU A 128 1.10 -27.11 -6.53
C LEU A 128 0.30 -26.03 -5.82
N ALA A 129 0.26 -26.10 -4.49
CA ALA A 129 -0.22 -24.99 -3.67
C ALA A 129 0.59 -23.70 -3.97
N PRO A 130 -0.04 -22.51 -3.99
CA PRO A 130 0.65 -21.24 -4.30
C PRO A 130 1.86 -20.91 -3.41
N TRP A 131 1.89 -21.43 -2.18
CA TRP A 131 2.99 -21.24 -1.21
C TRP A 131 4.00 -22.39 -1.21
N SER A 132 3.98 -23.27 -2.21
CA SER A 132 4.99 -24.32 -2.35
C SER A 132 6.37 -23.70 -2.52
N ILE A 133 7.34 -24.15 -1.72
CA ILE A 133 8.70 -23.60 -1.67
C ILE A 133 9.72 -24.65 -2.08
N CYS A 134 10.73 -24.22 -2.82
CA CYS A 134 11.96 -24.96 -3.04
C CYS A 134 13.13 -24.18 -2.38
N LEU A 135 13.71 -24.74 -1.33
CA LEU A 135 14.83 -24.15 -0.60
C LEU A 135 16.16 -24.50 -1.28
N GLN A 136 16.95 -23.50 -1.65
CA GLN A 136 18.25 -23.70 -2.30
C GLN A 136 19.28 -24.31 -1.32
N GLN A 137 20.15 -25.19 -1.84
CA GLN A 137 21.13 -25.98 -1.07
C GLN A 137 22.30 -25.19 -0.48
N SER A 138 22.31 -23.86 -0.56
CA SER A 138 23.41 -23.05 -0.03
C SER A 138 23.49 -23.05 1.51
N PHE A 139 22.49 -23.62 2.20
CA PHE A 139 22.34 -23.53 3.64
C PHE A 139 21.66 -24.78 4.23
N GLY A 140 22.07 -25.20 5.43
CA GLY A 140 21.51 -26.37 6.12
C GLY A 140 20.87 -26.02 7.47
N PHE A 141 19.87 -26.79 7.87
CA PHE A 141 19.29 -26.73 9.22
C PHE A 141 19.62 -27.98 10.01
N LEU A 142 19.94 -27.78 11.29
CA LEU A 142 20.19 -28.86 12.23
C LEU A 142 19.19 -28.79 13.38
N LEU A 143 18.38 -29.84 13.51
CA LEU A 143 17.33 -29.92 14.51
C LEU A 143 17.85 -30.58 15.78
N LEU A 144 17.66 -29.89 16.90
CA LEU A 144 18.03 -30.34 18.24
C LEU A 144 16.76 -30.70 19.03
N HIS A 145 16.55 -31.99 19.25
CA HIS A 145 15.41 -32.52 20.01
C HIS A 145 15.79 -33.81 20.78
N THR A 146 15.06 -34.10 21.84
CA THR A 146 15.33 -35.21 22.76
C THR A 146 14.55 -36.49 22.44
N THR A 147 13.88 -36.55 21.29
CA THR A 147 12.96 -37.64 20.96
C THR A 147 13.67 -38.87 20.40
N ASP A 148 13.36 -40.04 20.97
CA ASP A 148 13.79 -41.33 20.43
C ASP A 148 13.16 -41.57 19.05
N SER A 149 14.01 -41.70 18.02
CA SER A 149 13.59 -41.99 16.66
C SER A 149 13.09 -43.44 16.56
N VAL A 150 11.79 -43.66 16.74
CA VAL A 150 11.14 -44.88 16.24
C VAL A 150 10.87 -44.66 14.76
N SER A 151 11.54 -45.43 13.90
CA SER A 151 11.37 -45.42 12.44
C SER A 151 9.93 -45.81 12.08
N SER A 152 9.04 -44.82 12.02
CA SER A 152 7.67 -44.99 11.58
C SER A 152 7.36 -43.99 10.47
N VAL A 153 6.61 -44.46 9.47
CA VAL A 153 6.12 -43.61 8.39
C VAL A 153 5.06 -42.69 8.99
N HIS A 154 5.40 -41.43 9.19
CA HIS A 154 4.45 -40.43 9.67
C HIS A 154 3.72 -39.77 8.50
N SER A 155 2.40 -39.63 8.63
CA SER A 155 1.59 -38.83 7.72
C SER A 155 1.96 -37.35 7.80
N ALA A 156 1.69 -36.61 6.74
CA ALA A 156 1.85 -35.16 6.75
C ALA A 156 0.92 -34.51 7.78
N ALA A 157 1.46 -33.55 8.54
CA ALA A 157 0.71 -32.78 9.53
C ALA A 157 -0.46 -32.02 8.88
N THR A 158 -1.63 -32.06 9.50
CA THR A 158 -2.79 -31.27 9.07
C THR A 158 -2.59 -29.78 9.33
N PHE A 159 -3.48 -28.92 8.82
CA PHE A 159 -3.47 -27.49 9.18
C PHE A 159 -3.51 -27.30 10.70
N SER A 160 -4.37 -28.08 11.39
CA SER A 160 -4.52 -28.02 12.84
C SER A 160 -3.23 -28.43 13.57
N ASP A 161 -2.62 -29.54 13.17
CA ASP A 161 -1.39 -30.05 13.80
C ASP A 161 -0.22 -29.09 13.57
N ALA A 162 -0.02 -28.64 12.32
CA ALA A 162 1.07 -27.75 11.96
C ALA A 162 0.95 -26.38 12.66
N THR A 163 -0.28 -25.86 12.79
CA THR A 163 -0.53 -24.64 13.56
C THR A 163 -0.22 -24.83 15.04
N HIS A 164 -0.60 -25.98 15.61
CA HIS A 164 -0.29 -26.31 17.00
C HIS A 164 1.24 -26.39 17.24
N TYR A 165 1.97 -27.07 16.36
CA TYR A 165 3.43 -27.16 16.43
C TYR A 165 4.11 -25.78 16.32
N LEU A 166 3.65 -24.93 15.40
CA LEU A 166 4.17 -23.56 15.26
C LEU A 166 3.92 -22.73 16.52
N ASN A 167 2.72 -22.83 17.13
CA ASN A 167 2.38 -22.08 18.33
C ASN A 167 3.23 -22.50 19.54
N ARG A 168 3.49 -23.80 19.68
CA ARG A 168 4.43 -24.31 20.70
C ARG A 168 5.84 -23.77 20.50
N PHE A 169 6.32 -23.73 19.26
CA PHE A 169 7.61 -23.16 18.93
C PHE A 169 7.67 -21.65 19.25
N CYS A 170 6.65 -20.89 18.86
CA CYS A 170 6.55 -19.46 19.14
C CYS A 170 6.55 -19.16 20.65
N ALA A 171 5.79 -19.94 21.44
CA ALA A 171 5.73 -19.80 22.89
C ALA A 171 7.07 -20.13 23.57
N ARG A 172 7.79 -21.14 23.08
CA ARG A 172 9.10 -21.52 23.64
C ARG A 172 10.15 -20.43 23.42
N HIS A 173 10.21 -19.87 22.21
CA HIS A 173 11.23 -18.90 21.83
C HIS A 173 10.81 -17.44 22.02
N ASN A 174 9.55 -17.20 22.43
CA ASN A 174 8.95 -15.87 22.56
C ASN A 174 9.04 -15.05 21.26
N VAL A 175 8.62 -15.64 20.14
CA VAL A 175 8.78 -15.12 18.76
C VAL A 175 7.44 -14.99 18.02
N SER A 176 6.33 -14.79 18.74
CA SER A 176 5.01 -14.60 18.14
C SER A 176 4.96 -13.39 17.20
N ASP A 177 5.69 -12.33 17.50
CA ASP A 177 5.89 -11.14 16.66
C ASP A 177 6.57 -11.48 15.33
N GLN A 178 7.67 -12.25 15.36
CA GLN A 178 8.33 -12.75 14.15
C GLN A 178 7.42 -13.69 13.36
N SER A 179 6.57 -14.47 14.03
CA SER A 179 5.63 -15.38 13.37
C SER A 179 4.59 -14.60 12.56
N GLN A 180 4.04 -13.52 13.12
CA GLN A 180 3.12 -12.64 12.39
C GLN A 180 3.79 -11.96 11.20
N ALA A 181 5.05 -11.54 11.37
CA ALA A 181 5.84 -10.94 10.31
C ALA A 181 6.16 -11.96 9.19
N ALA A 182 6.49 -13.19 9.57
CA ALA A 182 6.70 -14.30 8.64
C ALA A 182 5.43 -14.59 7.83
N LEU A 183 4.26 -14.64 8.48
CA LEU A 183 2.98 -14.79 7.79
C LEU A 183 2.75 -13.66 6.77
N ALA A 184 3.02 -12.41 7.17
CA ALA A 184 2.89 -11.26 6.30
C ALA A 184 3.78 -11.35 5.04
N SER A 185 5.00 -11.87 5.19
CA SER A 185 5.90 -12.17 4.06
C SER A 185 5.38 -13.31 3.19
N VAL A 186 4.92 -14.41 3.80
CA VAL A 186 4.44 -15.61 3.07
C VAL A 186 3.23 -15.29 2.21
N ILE A 187 2.35 -14.38 2.66
CA ILE A 187 1.18 -13.92 1.90
C ILE A 187 1.56 -13.25 0.57
N LEU A 188 2.77 -12.69 0.45
CA LEU A 188 3.24 -12.06 -0.79
C LEU A 188 3.82 -13.06 -1.81
N LEU A 189 4.19 -14.27 -1.39
CA LEU A 189 4.90 -15.25 -2.23
C LEU A 189 4.20 -15.55 -3.55
N PRO A 190 2.86 -15.77 -3.62
CA PRO A 190 2.21 -16.05 -4.90
C PRO A 190 2.32 -14.91 -5.93
N SER A 191 2.46 -13.67 -5.46
CA SER A 191 2.53 -12.47 -6.32
C SER A 191 3.95 -12.01 -6.64
N MET A 192 4.91 -12.29 -5.76
CA MET A 192 6.27 -11.77 -5.81
C MET A 192 7.35 -12.85 -6.01
N GLY A 193 7.04 -14.13 -5.71
CA GLY A 193 7.99 -15.25 -5.76
C GLY A 193 8.36 -15.73 -7.16
N SER A 194 7.70 -15.25 -8.21
CA SER A 194 8.02 -15.60 -9.61
C SER A 194 9.12 -14.74 -10.23
N LEU A 195 9.50 -13.64 -9.59
CA LEU A 195 10.36 -12.62 -10.18
C LEU A 195 11.86 -12.94 -10.08
N ARG A 196 12.28 -13.69 -9.06
CA ARG A 196 13.65 -14.13 -8.79
C ARG A 196 13.66 -15.09 -7.59
N SER A 197 14.80 -15.74 -7.32
CA SER A 197 14.96 -16.37 -6.01
C SER A 197 14.92 -15.30 -4.92
N LEU A 198 13.97 -15.42 -3.99
CA LEU A 198 13.87 -14.50 -2.87
C LEU A 198 14.93 -14.88 -1.83
N ARG A 199 15.55 -13.86 -1.23
CA ARG A 199 16.57 -14.02 -0.20
C ARG A 199 15.91 -13.85 1.16
N LEU A 200 16.11 -14.83 2.02
CA LEU A 200 15.69 -14.78 3.42
C LEU A 200 16.86 -14.41 4.31
N PRO A 201 16.63 -13.71 5.45
CA PRO A 201 17.68 -13.42 6.41
C PRO A 201 18.25 -14.70 7.00
N THR A 202 19.54 -14.69 7.35
CA THR A 202 20.13 -15.82 8.08
C THR A 202 19.50 -15.90 9.47
N PRO A 203 18.89 -17.03 9.86
CA PRO A 203 18.43 -17.18 11.22
C PRO A 203 19.64 -17.16 12.16
N SER A 204 19.56 -16.34 13.22
CA SER A 204 20.64 -16.23 14.20
C SER A 204 20.18 -16.79 15.53
N SER A 205 20.96 -17.71 16.07
CA SER A 205 20.80 -18.23 17.43
C SER A 205 22.09 -17.93 18.16
N ARG A 206 22.16 -16.79 18.87
CA ARG A 206 23.27 -16.57 19.79
C ARG A 206 23.10 -17.54 20.95
N MET A 207 24.04 -18.48 21.06
CA MET A 207 24.06 -19.49 22.10
C MET A 207 24.34 -18.81 23.45
N GLY A 208 23.28 -18.41 24.12
CA GLY A 208 23.28 -17.87 25.48
C GLY A 208 21.90 -18.14 26.05
N VAL A 209 21.79 -19.19 26.86
CA VAL A 209 20.54 -19.60 27.51
C VAL A 209 20.03 -18.45 28.38
N PRO A 210 18.90 -17.81 28.08
CA PRO A 210 18.19 -17.03 29.08
C PRO A 210 17.39 -18.06 29.88
N HIS A 211 17.85 -18.42 31.08
CA HIS A 211 16.98 -19.05 32.06
C HIS A 211 15.92 -18.04 32.48
N ILE A 212 14.83 -17.94 31.71
CA ILE A 212 13.64 -17.21 32.13
C ILE A 212 12.73 -18.23 32.81
N THR A 213 12.60 -18.07 34.12
CA THR A 213 11.57 -18.73 34.93
C THR A 213 10.20 -18.35 34.35
N PRO A 214 9.25 -19.28 34.18
CA PRO A 214 7.92 -18.93 33.69
C PRO A 214 7.22 -18.07 34.75
N GLY A 215 7.25 -16.76 34.55
CA GLY A 215 6.38 -15.84 35.26
C GLY A 215 4.95 -16.08 34.79
N LEU A 216 4.11 -16.62 35.68
CA LEU A 216 2.67 -16.63 35.49
C LEU A 216 2.20 -15.17 35.34
N SER A 217 2.05 -14.72 34.10
CA SER A 217 1.13 -13.64 33.78
C SER A 217 -0.04 -14.30 33.04
N GLU A 218 -1.06 -14.68 33.81
CA GLU A 218 -2.40 -14.88 33.28
C GLU A 218 -2.99 -13.51 32.88
N GLU A 219 -2.37 -12.84 31.92
CA GLU A 219 -3.11 -11.90 31.10
C GLU A 219 -3.69 -12.73 29.96
N LYS A 220 -5.02 -12.88 29.95
CA LYS A 220 -5.77 -13.58 28.90
C LYS A 220 -5.29 -13.07 27.54
N SER A 221 -4.38 -13.84 26.94
CA SER A 221 -3.70 -13.44 25.73
C SER A 221 -4.72 -13.28 24.62
N ASN A 222 -4.76 -12.10 24.03
CA ASN A 222 -5.41 -11.83 22.77
C ASN A 222 -4.73 -12.56 21.58
N ASP A 223 -3.75 -13.46 21.82
CA ASP A 223 -3.04 -14.31 20.83
C ASP A 223 -3.97 -15.16 19.95
N ASP A 224 -5.23 -15.33 20.35
CA ASP A 224 -6.19 -16.19 19.67
C ASP A 224 -6.87 -15.53 18.45
N CYS A 225 -6.41 -14.34 18.02
CA CYS A 225 -7.05 -13.59 16.94
C CYS A 225 -6.66 -14.07 15.53
N ILE A 226 -5.38 -14.39 15.31
CA ILE A 226 -4.84 -14.73 13.96
C ILE A 226 -5.13 -16.19 13.60
N HIS A 227 -5.20 -17.08 14.58
CA HIS A 227 -5.42 -18.52 14.38
C HIS A 227 -6.88 -18.92 14.23
N ARG A 228 -7.82 -17.95 14.25
CA ARG A 228 -9.20 -18.26 13.87
C ARG A 228 -9.23 -18.59 12.39
N SER A 229 -9.58 -19.83 12.06
CA SER A 229 -9.63 -20.38 10.68
C SER A 229 -10.18 -19.40 9.64
N HIS A 230 -11.23 -18.65 9.97
CA HIS A 230 -11.84 -17.67 9.07
C HIS A 230 -10.96 -16.47 8.70
N HIS A 231 -10.00 -16.05 9.54
CA HIS A 231 -9.05 -14.99 9.19
C HIS A 231 -7.97 -15.51 8.26
N ILE A 232 -7.46 -16.72 8.50
CA ILE A 232 -6.51 -17.39 7.60
C ILE A 232 -7.15 -17.60 6.22
N ASP A 233 -8.40 -18.04 6.16
CA ASP A 233 -9.10 -18.25 4.88
C ASP A 233 -9.22 -16.92 4.08
N LYS A 234 -9.48 -15.78 4.74
CA LYS A 234 -9.45 -14.46 4.10
C LYS A 234 -8.06 -14.09 3.59
N LEU A 235 -7.01 -14.36 4.36
CA LEU A 235 -5.62 -14.10 3.95
C LEU A 235 -5.18 -15.00 2.79
N LEU A 236 -5.63 -16.27 2.76
CA LEU A 236 -5.44 -17.18 1.64
C LEU A 236 -6.08 -16.63 0.36
N THR A 237 -7.34 -16.21 0.42
CA THR A 237 -8.03 -15.60 -0.73
C THR A 237 -7.31 -14.35 -1.20
N LEU A 238 -6.92 -13.47 -0.28
CA LEU A 238 -6.16 -12.25 -0.60
C LEU A 238 -4.84 -12.59 -1.30
N SER A 239 -4.06 -13.51 -0.71
CA SER A 239 -2.76 -13.96 -1.21
C SER A 239 -2.84 -14.60 -2.60
N CYS A 240 -3.88 -15.38 -2.88
CA CYS A 240 -4.16 -15.93 -4.21
C CYS A 240 -4.55 -14.85 -5.24
N ASN A 241 -5.08 -13.69 -4.82
CA ASN A 241 -5.28 -12.54 -5.71
C ASN A 241 -3.94 -11.83 -5.99
N ALA A 242 -3.05 -12.54 -6.72
CA ALA A 242 -1.72 -12.07 -7.04
C ALA A 242 -1.70 -10.74 -7.82
N ARG A 243 -2.77 -10.42 -8.56
CA ARG A 243 -2.93 -9.16 -9.28
C ARG A 243 -3.26 -7.99 -8.35
N GLY A 244 -3.98 -8.23 -7.26
CA GLY A 244 -4.36 -7.22 -6.27
C GLY A 244 -3.25 -6.81 -5.30
N MET A 245 -2.24 -7.68 -5.07
CA MET A 245 -1.18 -7.40 -4.08
C MET A 245 -0.34 -6.15 -4.37
N ARG A 246 0.06 -5.94 -5.64
CA ARG A 246 0.82 -4.74 -6.03
C ARG A 246 -0.02 -3.46 -5.88
N PRO A 247 -1.26 -3.37 -6.43
CA PRO A 247 -2.17 -2.26 -6.16
C PRO A 247 -2.33 -1.91 -4.68
N LEU A 248 -2.46 -2.93 -3.80
CA LEU A 248 -2.57 -2.71 -2.35
C LEU A 248 -1.35 -2.03 -1.76
N LEU A 249 -0.15 -2.54 -2.05
CA LEU A 249 1.10 -1.97 -1.55
C LEU A 249 1.29 -0.53 -2.08
N LEU A 250 1.07 -0.33 -3.37
CA LEU A 250 1.31 0.95 -4.05
C LEU A 250 0.22 2.00 -3.79
N SER A 251 -0.92 1.61 -3.20
CA SER A 251 -1.99 2.53 -2.77
C SER A 251 -1.49 3.63 -1.82
N VAL A 252 -0.38 3.41 -1.12
CA VAL A 252 0.24 4.41 -0.22
C VAL A 252 0.69 5.68 -0.94
N PHE A 253 0.97 5.60 -2.25
CA PHE A 253 1.40 6.72 -3.08
C PHE A 253 0.22 7.46 -3.72
N TYR A 254 -1.00 6.93 -3.63
CA TYR A 254 -2.20 7.58 -4.12
C TYR A 254 -2.68 8.66 -3.15
N GLU A 255 -2.93 9.86 -3.67
CA GLU A 255 -3.49 10.98 -2.91
C GLU A 255 -4.75 11.53 -3.59
N PRO A 256 -5.95 11.36 -2.98
CA PRO A 256 -7.25 11.83 -3.50
C PRO A 256 -7.32 13.27 -4.02
N ARG A 257 -6.49 14.16 -3.47
CA ARG A 257 -6.52 15.59 -3.80
C ARG A 257 -5.82 15.93 -5.10
N ILE A 258 -4.86 15.09 -5.53
CA ILE A 258 -4.03 15.33 -6.70
C ILE A 258 -4.84 15.08 -7.98
N GLU A 259 -4.73 16.02 -8.90
CA GLU A 259 -5.32 15.95 -10.24
C GLU A 259 -4.34 15.31 -11.22
N CYS A 260 -4.85 14.76 -12.32
CA CYS A 260 -4.06 14.02 -13.30
C CYS A 260 -2.88 14.81 -13.90
N ASN A 261 -2.97 16.14 -13.97
CA ASN A 261 -1.90 17.02 -14.46
C ASN A 261 -0.80 17.30 -13.43
N ALA A 262 -1.01 16.98 -12.15
CA ALA A 262 -0.07 17.26 -11.05
C ALA A 262 0.58 15.98 -10.47
N VAL A 263 0.46 14.85 -11.16
CA VAL A 263 0.94 13.55 -10.68
C VAL A 263 2.46 13.47 -10.63
N THR A 264 3.14 13.94 -11.69
CA THR A 264 4.61 13.97 -11.75
C THR A 264 5.23 14.66 -10.53
N PRO A 265 4.90 15.94 -10.22
CA PRO A 265 5.51 16.61 -9.07
C PRO A 265 5.12 15.96 -7.73
N TRP A 266 3.92 15.38 -7.62
CA TRP A 266 3.52 14.63 -6.42
C TRP A 266 4.40 13.40 -6.18
N LEU A 267 4.58 12.55 -7.21
CA LEU A 267 5.35 11.32 -7.08
C LEU A 267 6.85 11.61 -6.92
N GLN A 268 7.41 12.52 -7.72
CA GLN A 268 8.81 12.93 -7.55
C GLN A 268 9.05 13.56 -6.16
N GLY A 269 8.11 14.36 -5.65
CA GLY A 269 8.19 14.96 -4.32
C GLY A 269 8.16 13.94 -3.20
N THR A 270 7.29 12.95 -3.35
CA THR A 270 7.19 11.85 -2.39
C THR A 270 8.47 11.01 -2.37
N LEU A 271 9.00 10.65 -3.55
CA LEU A 271 10.24 9.88 -3.65
C LEU A 271 11.47 10.66 -3.14
N ALA A 272 11.56 11.96 -3.42
CA ALA A 272 12.62 12.82 -2.88
C ALA A 272 12.55 12.91 -1.35
N ALA A 273 11.35 13.04 -0.78
CA ALA A 273 11.15 13.05 0.67
C ALA A 273 11.55 11.71 1.31
N ILE A 274 11.16 10.58 0.70
CA ILE A 274 11.55 9.24 1.17
C ILE A 274 13.07 9.09 1.10
N LYS A 275 13.71 9.43 -0.03
CA LYS A 275 15.17 9.36 -0.19
C LYS A 275 15.89 10.23 0.83
N HIS A 276 15.39 11.43 1.10
CA HIS A 276 15.99 12.34 2.08
C HIS A 276 15.90 11.82 3.52
N VAL A 277 14.75 11.27 3.92
CA VAL A 277 14.51 10.80 5.30
C VAL A 277 15.08 9.41 5.55
N ALA A 278 14.87 8.49 4.61
CA ALA A 278 15.27 7.09 4.75
C ALA A 278 16.68 6.81 4.24
N GLY A 279 17.20 7.60 3.30
CA GLY A 279 18.44 7.28 2.59
C GLY A 279 18.33 5.89 1.95
N ASN A 280 19.26 5.00 2.32
CA ASN A 280 19.27 3.60 1.90
C ASN A 280 18.68 2.64 2.98
N ASN A 281 18.00 3.17 4.00
CA ASN A 281 17.45 2.37 5.08
C ASN A 281 16.04 1.85 4.74
N SER A 282 15.96 0.61 4.27
CA SER A 282 14.70 -0.07 3.89
C SER A 282 13.67 -0.12 5.00
N TYR A 283 14.11 -0.24 6.26
CA TYR A 283 13.20 -0.24 7.41
C TYR A 283 12.50 1.12 7.55
N VAL A 284 13.22 2.23 7.38
CA VAL A 284 12.63 3.58 7.46
C VAL A 284 11.67 3.81 6.31
N VAL A 285 12.00 3.40 5.07
CA VAL A 285 11.08 3.44 3.92
C VAL A 285 9.79 2.72 4.27
N GLY A 286 9.91 1.47 4.72
CA GLY A 286 8.76 0.66 5.06
C GLY A 286 7.96 1.24 6.21
N ARG A 287 8.60 1.82 7.24
CA ARG A 287 7.89 2.49 8.34
C ARG A 287 7.10 3.70 7.86
N LEU A 288 7.68 4.54 7.00
CA LEU A 288 6.95 5.66 6.38
C LEU A 288 5.69 5.16 5.64
N CYS A 289 5.81 4.08 4.87
CA CYS A 289 4.69 3.51 4.15
C CYS A 289 3.63 2.89 5.08
N MET A 290 4.05 2.18 6.14
CA MET A 290 3.16 1.61 7.16
C MET A 290 2.36 2.69 7.90
N GLU A 291 3.00 3.79 8.28
CA GLU A 291 2.34 4.93 8.94
C GLU A 291 1.37 5.65 8.01
N ARG A 292 1.74 5.79 6.73
CA ARG A 292 0.91 6.48 5.73
C ARG A 292 -0.35 5.68 5.35
N SER A 293 -0.28 4.34 5.36
CA SER A 293 -1.42 3.46 5.10
C SER A 293 -1.48 2.25 6.06
N PRO A 294 -2.02 2.44 7.28
CA PRO A 294 -2.06 1.38 8.28
C PRO A 294 -2.83 0.11 7.85
N ARG A 295 -3.78 0.25 6.93
CA ARG A 295 -4.61 -0.88 6.42
C ARG A 295 -3.79 -1.94 5.69
N VAL A 296 -2.65 -1.56 5.12
CA VAL A 296 -1.72 -2.46 4.41
C VAL A 296 -0.34 -2.50 5.05
N ALA A 297 -0.22 -2.04 6.29
CA ALA A 297 1.06 -1.98 6.98
C ALA A 297 1.74 -3.35 7.10
N PHE A 298 0.97 -4.41 7.37
CA PHE A 298 1.49 -5.77 7.43
C PHE A 298 2.09 -6.22 6.09
N LEU A 299 1.48 -5.85 4.95
CA LEU A 299 2.04 -6.17 3.64
C LEU A 299 3.37 -5.43 3.42
N TRP A 300 3.49 -4.18 3.87
CA TRP A 300 4.76 -3.45 3.82
C TRP A 300 5.83 -4.09 4.72
N LEU A 301 5.47 -4.60 5.89
CA LEU A 301 6.40 -5.40 6.72
C LEU A 301 6.92 -6.61 5.94
N GLY A 302 6.02 -7.39 5.33
CA GLY A 302 6.41 -8.53 4.48
C GLY A 302 7.28 -8.12 3.29
N CYS A 303 7.02 -6.96 2.69
CA CYS A 303 7.79 -6.41 1.59
C CYS A 303 9.24 -6.09 1.99
N ILE A 304 9.47 -5.53 3.19
CA ILE A 304 10.81 -5.25 3.72
C ILE A 304 11.56 -6.55 3.98
N ILE A 305 10.89 -7.53 4.60
CA ILE A 305 11.49 -8.84 4.91
C ILE A 305 11.94 -9.57 3.64
N LEU A 306 11.17 -9.44 2.57
CA LEU A 306 11.48 -10.03 1.26
C LEU A 306 12.42 -9.17 0.40
N ASP A 307 12.86 -8.00 0.90
CA ASP A 307 13.71 -7.05 0.18
C ASP A 307 13.13 -6.64 -1.19
N LEU A 308 11.88 -6.17 -1.18
CA LEU A 308 11.11 -5.80 -2.37
C LEU A 308 10.84 -4.29 -2.50
N GLN A 309 11.21 -3.49 -1.49
CA GLN A 309 10.88 -2.06 -1.41
C GLN A 309 11.42 -1.25 -2.59
N ASP A 310 12.68 -1.45 -2.98
CA ASP A 310 13.32 -0.63 -4.03
C ASP A 310 12.66 -0.87 -5.39
N LYS A 311 12.25 -2.11 -5.64
CA LYS A 311 11.49 -2.46 -6.85
C LYS A 311 10.15 -1.74 -6.89
N LEU A 312 9.42 -1.71 -5.78
CA LEU A 312 8.15 -0.98 -5.72
C LEU A 312 8.34 0.52 -5.87
N LEU A 313 9.37 1.10 -5.23
CA LEU A 313 9.70 2.52 -5.41
C LEU A 313 10.10 2.84 -6.87
N GLN A 314 10.76 1.92 -7.56
CA GLN A 314 11.06 2.05 -8.98
C GLN A 314 9.77 2.05 -9.83
N GLU A 315 8.80 1.17 -9.55
CA GLU A 315 7.49 1.19 -10.22
C GLU A 315 6.78 2.54 -10.00
N VAL A 316 6.83 3.10 -8.78
CA VAL A 316 6.29 4.43 -8.46
C VAL A 316 7.01 5.54 -9.23
N HIS A 317 8.33 5.47 -9.36
CA HIS A 317 9.12 6.42 -10.15
C HIS A 317 8.63 6.47 -11.60
N PHE A 318 8.17 5.35 -12.17
CA PHE A 318 7.60 5.28 -13.51
C PHE A 318 6.08 5.52 -13.57
N GLY A 319 5.45 5.90 -12.46
CA GLY A 319 4.00 6.13 -12.39
C GLY A 319 3.16 4.85 -12.50
N GLN A 320 3.77 3.67 -12.31
CA GLN A 320 3.11 2.37 -12.44
C GLN A 320 2.40 2.00 -11.13
N ILE A 321 1.24 2.63 -10.88
CA ILE A 321 0.46 2.44 -9.65
C ILE A 321 -0.87 1.75 -10.01
N PRO A 322 -0.91 0.44 -10.29
CA PRO A 322 -2.10 -0.24 -10.81
C PRO A 322 -3.29 -0.18 -9.84
N ILE A 323 -4.50 -0.36 -10.38
CA ILE A 323 -5.77 -0.38 -9.64
C ILE A 323 -6.35 -1.80 -9.68
N ASP A 324 -6.86 -2.27 -8.56
CA ASP A 324 -7.69 -3.47 -8.44
C ASP A 324 -8.80 -3.22 -7.40
N LEU A 325 -10.01 -2.88 -7.88
CA LEU A 325 -11.13 -2.54 -7.01
C LEU A 325 -11.55 -3.68 -6.08
N HIS A 326 -11.31 -4.93 -6.48
CA HIS A 326 -11.60 -6.12 -5.68
C HIS A 326 -10.77 -6.15 -4.41
N SER A 327 -9.44 -6.12 -4.53
CA SER A 327 -8.55 -6.04 -3.37
C SER A 327 -8.75 -4.74 -2.58
N ALA A 328 -9.05 -3.63 -3.25
CA ALA A 328 -9.36 -2.36 -2.60
C ALA A 328 -10.59 -2.50 -1.68
N ALA A 329 -11.65 -3.14 -2.16
CA ALA A 329 -12.85 -3.42 -1.39
C ALA A 329 -12.57 -4.37 -0.21
N TRP A 330 -11.84 -5.46 -0.42
CA TRP A 330 -11.55 -6.45 0.63
C TRP A 330 -10.66 -5.93 1.76
N SER A 331 -9.74 -5.00 1.44
CA SER A 331 -8.82 -4.38 2.39
C SER A 331 -9.30 -3.03 2.93
N GLY A 332 -10.37 -2.49 2.34
CA GLY A 332 -10.80 -1.12 2.56
C GLY A 332 -9.76 -0.07 2.12
N THR A 333 -8.89 -0.34 1.15
CA THR A 333 -7.97 0.68 0.62
C THR A 333 -8.63 1.53 -0.46
N ILE A 334 -8.10 2.73 -0.68
CA ILE A 334 -8.49 3.60 -1.79
C ILE A 334 -7.30 3.68 -2.75
N GLN A 335 -7.52 3.32 -4.01
CA GLN A 335 -6.53 3.24 -5.07
C GLN A 335 -6.85 4.17 -6.24
N SER A 336 -8.08 4.67 -6.34
CA SER A 336 -8.52 5.55 -7.42
C SER A 336 -9.62 6.51 -6.98
N PHE A 337 -9.72 7.64 -7.69
CA PHE A 337 -10.76 8.64 -7.45
C PHE A 337 -12.17 8.10 -7.68
N ILE A 338 -12.31 7.02 -8.47
CA ILE A 338 -13.59 6.38 -8.79
C ILE A 338 -14.26 5.74 -7.56
N GLN A 339 -13.48 5.40 -6.53
CA GLN A 339 -13.98 4.86 -5.27
C GLN A 339 -14.56 5.92 -4.33
N GLN A 340 -14.27 7.20 -4.59
CA GLN A 340 -14.79 8.29 -3.76
C GLN A 340 -16.28 8.48 -3.99
N ARG A 341 -16.96 9.00 -2.96
CA ARG A 341 -18.35 9.42 -3.08
C ARG A 341 -18.47 10.57 -4.08
N VAL A 342 -19.57 10.58 -4.80
CA VAL A 342 -19.97 11.72 -5.62
C VAL A 342 -20.21 12.93 -4.71
N SER A 343 -19.78 14.11 -5.16
CA SER A 343 -19.95 15.35 -4.39
C SER A 343 -21.42 15.64 -4.08
N ASN A 344 -21.68 16.20 -2.90
CA ASN A 344 -22.98 16.74 -2.51
C ASN A 344 -22.79 18.19 -1.99
N PRO A 345 -23.32 19.22 -2.67
CA PRO A 345 -24.16 19.13 -3.88
C PRO A 345 -23.37 18.70 -5.13
N LEU A 346 -24.02 17.96 -6.04
CA LEU A 346 -23.41 17.51 -7.30
C LEU A 346 -23.13 18.68 -8.25
N VAL A 347 -24.09 19.59 -8.38
CA VAL A 347 -24.02 20.75 -9.27
C VAL A 347 -23.63 21.96 -8.44
N THR A 348 -22.55 22.63 -8.85
CA THR A 348 -22.12 23.92 -8.28
C THR A 348 -21.89 24.89 -9.42
N ASP A 349 -22.52 26.07 -9.37
CA ASP A 349 -22.42 27.10 -10.41
C ASP A 349 -22.81 26.59 -11.82
N GLY A 350 -23.87 25.79 -11.91
CA GLY A 350 -24.34 25.22 -13.19
C GLY A 350 -23.42 24.17 -13.80
N SER A 351 -22.40 23.70 -13.07
CA SER A 351 -21.42 22.73 -13.57
C SER A 351 -21.22 21.57 -12.59
N ILE A 352 -20.75 20.44 -13.11
CA ILE A 352 -20.39 19.23 -12.36
C ILE A 352 -18.87 19.04 -12.46
N SER A 353 -18.22 18.55 -11.42
CA SER A 353 -16.79 18.22 -11.53
C SER A 353 -16.58 17.08 -12.54
N ARG A 354 -15.54 17.14 -13.38
CA ARG A 354 -15.26 16.03 -14.31
C ARG A 354 -15.03 14.71 -13.56
N ALA A 355 -14.55 14.78 -12.33
CA ALA A 355 -14.39 13.62 -11.45
C ALA A 355 -15.74 12.97 -11.10
N ASP A 356 -16.74 13.77 -10.75
CA ASP A 356 -18.10 13.27 -10.47
C ASP A 356 -18.81 12.80 -11.73
N GLU A 357 -18.59 13.46 -12.87
CA GLU A 357 -19.04 12.99 -14.17
C GLU A 357 -18.49 11.58 -14.45
N CYS A 358 -17.18 11.36 -14.29
CA CYS A 358 -16.57 10.04 -14.43
C CYS A 358 -17.16 9.01 -13.46
N ARG A 359 -17.35 9.37 -12.18
CA ARG A 359 -17.95 8.47 -11.17
C ARG A 359 -19.35 8.05 -11.57
N LEU A 360 -20.19 9.00 -11.98
CA LEU A 360 -21.58 8.72 -12.37
C LEU A 360 -21.65 7.89 -13.64
N LEU A 361 -20.79 8.14 -14.63
CA LEU A 361 -20.69 7.33 -15.85
C LEU A 361 -20.29 5.87 -15.56
N PHE A 362 -19.34 5.68 -14.64
CA PHE A 362 -18.94 4.34 -14.21
C PHE A 362 -20.05 3.67 -13.39
N LEU A 363 -20.64 4.37 -12.41
CA LEU A 363 -21.68 3.80 -11.55
C LEU A 363 -22.98 3.50 -12.32
N SER A 364 -23.30 4.27 -13.35
CA SER A 364 -24.46 4.02 -14.22
C SER A 364 -24.23 2.88 -15.20
N GLN A 365 -22.99 2.38 -15.32
CA GLN A 365 -22.57 1.38 -16.30
C GLN A 365 -22.97 1.79 -17.73
N SER A 366 -22.80 3.07 -18.08
CA SER A 366 -22.99 3.57 -19.46
C SER A 366 -22.22 2.68 -20.44
N ASP A 367 -22.82 2.34 -21.58
CA ASP A 367 -22.34 1.29 -22.50
C ASP A 367 -20.84 1.42 -22.88
N ARG A 368 -20.31 2.64 -22.90
CA ARG A 368 -18.90 2.93 -23.24
C ARG A 368 -17.96 3.03 -22.04
N ARG A 369 -18.49 3.07 -20.81
CA ARG A 369 -17.77 3.32 -19.54
C ARG A 369 -17.89 2.17 -18.52
N VAL A 370 -18.22 0.96 -18.98
CA VAL A 370 -18.29 -0.27 -18.17
C VAL A 370 -16.92 -0.63 -17.56
N ARG A 371 -15.83 -0.31 -18.27
CA ARG A 371 -14.46 -0.55 -17.79
C ARG A 371 -14.00 0.59 -16.87
N ILE A 372 -13.38 0.21 -15.76
CA ILE A 372 -12.72 1.16 -14.86
C ILE A 372 -11.68 2.01 -15.61
N PRO A 373 -11.56 3.33 -15.34
CA PRO A 373 -10.42 4.10 -15.80
C PRO A 373 -9.12 3.48 -15.30
N VAL A 374 -8.15 3.31 -16.20
CA VAL A 374 -6.80 2.85 -15.81
C VAL A 374 -6.08 3.93 -14.98
N CYS A 375 -6.42 5.20 -15.21
CA CYS A 375 -5.92 6.33 -14.43
C CYS A 375 -6.54 6.38 -13.02
N GLN A 376 -5.68 6.47 -12.01
CA GLN A 376 -6.03 6.57 -10.59
C GLN A 376 -6.49 7.98 -10.22
N TRP A 377 -6.01 8.95 -10.96
CA TRP A 377 -6.07 10.37 -10.64
C TRP A 377 -7.29 11.01 -11.28
N LYS A 378 -7.90 11.95 -10.56
CA LYS A 378 -9.10 12.62 -11.04
C LYS A 378 -8.77 13.59 -12.18
N PRO A 379 -9.66 13.76 -13.16
CA PRO A 379 -9.54 14.84 -14.13
C PRO A 379 -9.75 16.19 -13.43
N PHE A 380 -9.02 17.21 -13.87
CA PHE A 380 -9.19 18.58 -13.40
C PHE A 380 -10.41 19.26 -14.02
N GLY A 381 -10.92 20.29 -13.36
CA GLY A 381 -11.98 21.17 -13.86
C GLY A 381 -13.39 20.59 -13.81
N LYS A 382 -14.31 21.26 -14.52
CA LYS A 382 -15.75 21.01 -14.48
C LYS A 382 -16.35 20.99 -15.88
N THR A 383 -17.51 20.35 -16.01
CA THR A 383 -18.33 20.30 -17.22
C THR A 383 -19.65 21.01 -16.94
N PRO A 384 -20.07 21.98 -17.78
CA PRO A 384 -21.41 22.58 -17.68
C PRO A 384 -22.49 21.50 -17.79
N VAL A 385 -23.57 21.66 -17.02
CA VAL A 385 -24.65 20.68 -16.96
C VAL A 385 -25.30 20.41 -18.33
N GLU A 386 -25.38 21.40 -19.21
CA GLU A 386 -25.89 21.19 -20.58
C GLU A 386 -25.00 20.26 -21.43
N ASN A 387 -23.71 20.12 -21.08
CA ASN A 387 -22.69 19.42 -21.85
C ASN A 387 -22.33 18.03 -21.29
N VAL A 388 -22.80 17.66 -20.10
CA VAL A 388 -22.58 16.30 -19.56
C VAL A 388 -23.47 15.28 -20.26
N ASP A 389 -23.05 14.00 -20.27
CA ASP A 389 -23.86 12.88 -20.77
C ASP A 389 -25.24 12.82 -20.09
N ILE A 390 -26.27 12.38 -20.82
CA ILE A 390 -27.66 12.34 -20.33
C ILE A 390 -27.77 11.42 -19.11
N GLU A 391 -27.02 10.32 -19.11
CA GLU A 391 -26.91 9.37 -18.01
C GLU A 391 -26.38 9.99 -16.73
N VAL A 392 -25.68 11.14 -16.81
CA VAL A 392 -25.23 11.90 -15.64
C VAL A 392 -26.31 12.88 -15.18
N ARG A 393 -27.00 13.54 -16.12
CA ARG A 393 -28.02 14.57 -15.80
C ARG A 393 -29.19 14.04 -14.98
N VAL A 394 -29.58 12.78 -15.21
CA VAL A 394 -30.68 12.16 -14.45
C VAL A 394 -30.37 12.04 -12.95
N HIS A 395 -29.10 12.17 -12.54
CA HIS A 395 -28.66 12.10 -11.15
C HIS A 395 -28.47 13.47 -10.47
N GLN A 396 -28.85 14.58 -11.11
CA GLN A 396 -28.72 15.93 -10.54
C GLN A 396 -29.40 16.13 -9.18
N GLN A 397 -30.51 15.42 -8.96
CA GLN A 397 -31.31 15.51 -7.74
C GLN A 397 -31.00 14.39 -6.75
N CYS A 398 -30.06 13.48 -7.08
CA CYS A 398 -29.67 12.42 -6.17
C CYS A 398 -28.71 12.95 -5.10
N GLU A 399 -28.87 12.48 -3.87
CA GLU A 399 -28.10 12.98 -2.72
C GLU A 399 -26.82 12.20 -2.43
N ASP A 400 -26.75 10.92 -2.86
CA ASP A 400 -25.63 10.04 -2.49
C ASP A 400 -25.40 8.93 -3.52
N HIS A 401 -24.20 8.90 -4.10
CA HIS A 401 -23.74 7.89 -5.06
C HIS A 401 -22.30 7.51 -4.77
N TRP A 402 -22.04 6.21 -4.60
CA TRP A 402 -20.70 5.66 -4.39
C TRP A 402 -20.66 4.16 -4.66
N LEU A 403 -19.45 3.61 -4.82
CA LEU A 403 -19.24 2.17 -4.95
C LEU A 403 -19.37 1.49 -3.59
N GLN A 404 -20.28 0.52 -3.50
CA GLN A 404 -20.41 -0.34 -2.33
C GLN A 404 -20.19 -1.80 -2.73
N TYR A 405 -19.32 -2.48 -2.00
CA TYR A 405 -19.09 -3.90 -2.18
C TYR A 405 -20.19 -4.71 -1.48
N GLU A 406 -20.96 -5.49 -2.24
CA GLU A 406 -22.08 -6.28 -1.70
C GLU A 406 -21.71 -7.73 -1.37
N GLY A 407 -20.78 -8.35 -2.10
CA GLY A 407 -20.44 -9.76 -1.95
C GLY A 407 -19.71 -10.35 -3.15
N ILE A 408 -19.66 -11.67 -3.21
CA ILE A 408 -19.11 -12.45 -4.34
C ILE A 408 -20.20 -13.36 -4.87
N ASP A 409 -20.38 -13.39 -6.18
CA ASP A 409 -21.13 -14.44 -6.87
C ASP A 409 -20.14 -15.50 -7.37
N TRP A 410 -20.38 -16.76 -7.03
CA TRP A 410 -19.67 -17.91 -7.62
C TRP A 410 -20.46 -18.45 -8.79
N GLU A 411 -19.84 -18.48 -9.97
CA GLU A 411 -20.37 -19.18 -11.14
C GLU A 411 -19.96 -20.65 -11.07
N CYS A 412 -20.93 -21.51 -10.75
CA CYS A 412 -20.74 -22.94 -10.61
C CYS A 412 -20.73 -23.64 -11.99
N ALA A 413 -20.18 -24.86 -12.05
CA ALA A 413 -20.06 -25.62 -13.30
C ALA A 413 -21.42 -26.00 -13.94
N ASP A 414 -22.49 -25.99 -13.14
CA ASP A 414 -23.87 -26.19 -13.57
C ASP A 414 -24.55 -24.91 -14.10
N GLY A 415 -23.82 -23.79 -14.12
CA GLY A 415 -24.32 -22.47 -14.53
C GLY A 415 -25.10 -21.72 -13.45
N ASN A 416 -25.22 -22.28 -12.24
CA ASN A 416 -25.86 -21.58 -11.12
C ASN A 416 -24.94 -20.50 -10.55
N LEU A 417 -25.54 -19.40 -10.10
CA LEU A 417 -24.85 -18.33 -9.38
C LEU A 417 -25.14 -18.44 -7.89
N GLU A 418 -24.11 -18.70 -7.10
CA GLU A 418 -24.19 -18.69 -5.64
C GLU A 418 -23.69 -17.37 -5.06
N PHE A 419 -24.60 -16.58 -4.50
CA PHE A 419 -24.25 -15.29 -3.88
C PHE A 419 -23.80 -15.45 -2.43
N LEU A 420 -22.58 -15.03 -2.15
CA LEU A 420 -22.03 -14.88 -0.81
C LEU A 420 -22.01 -13.40 -0.42
N SER A 421 -22.98 -13.00 0.42
CA SER A 421 -23.10 -11.63 0.90
C SER A 421 -21.96 -11.22 1.84
N SER A 422 -21.45 -10.00 1.64
CA SER A 422 -20.50 -9.36 2.55
C SER A 422 -21.10 -9.08 3.94
N GLN A 423 -22.42 -8.99 4.10
CA GLN A 423 -23.04 -8.69 5.40
C GLN A 423 -22.92 -9.82 6.44
N LYS A 424 -22.67 -11.07 6.01
CA LYS A 424 -22.33 -12.18 6.92
C LYS A 424 -20.91 -12.06 7.49
N ALA A 425 -20.03 -11.26 6.86
CA ALA A 425 -18.74 -10.88 7.40
C ALA A 425 -18.91 -9.53 8.10
N GLY A 426 -18.97 -9.55 9.43
CA GLY A 426 -19.34 -8.40 10.27
C GLY A 426 -18.93 -7.04 9.71
N SER A 427 -19.91 -6.16 9.56
CA SER A 427 -19.73 -4.73 9.27
C SER A 427 -18.84 -4.13 10.34
N GLN A 428 -17.52 -4.13 10.11
CA GLN A 428 -16.66 -3.19 10.79
C GLN A 428 -16.89 -1.86 10.08
N SER A 429 -17.66 -0.99 10.74
CA SER A 429 -17.61 0.44 10.47
C SER A 429 -16.16 0.88 10.64
N MET A 430 -15.40 0.90 9.55
CA MET A 430 -14.01 1.31 9.55
C MET A 430 -13.94 2.84 9.51
N SER A 431 -14.42 3.47 10.58
CA SER A 431 -14.05 4.84 10.94
C SER A 431 -12.64 4.83 11.53
N GLY A 432 -11.67 4.50 10.69
CA GLY A 432 -10.30 4.91 10.90
C GLY A 432 -10.12 6.18 10.11
N LYS A 433 -10.58 7.33 10.62
CA LYS A 433 -9.88 8.57 10.27
C LYS A 433 -8.43 8.28 10.66
N PRO A 434 -7.44 8.34 9.76
CA PRO A 434 -6.07 8.50 10.23
C PRO A 434 -6.13 9.76 11.09
N SER A 435 -5.95 9.59 12.40
CA SER A 435 -5.66 10.70 13.27
C SER A 435 -4.27 11.15 12.85
N MET A 436 -4.19 11.92 11.76
CA MET A 436 -3.16 12.93 11.66
C MET A 436 -3.47 13.89 12.81
N GLN A 437 -3.00 13.54 14.01
CA GLN A 437 -2.61 14.59 14.93
C GLN A 437 -1.56 15.35 14.15
N GLU A 438 -1.95 16.52 13.63
CA GLU A 438 -0.98 17.57 13.35
C GLU A 438 -0.29 17.86 14.68
N THR A 439 0.71 17.05 15.03
CA THR A 439 1.70 17.45 16.01
C THR A 439 2.32 18.70 15.43
N GLY A 440 1.95 19.85 15.99
CA GLY A 440 2.40 21.19 15.57
C GLY A 440 3.91 21.43 15.66
N ASN A 441 4.72 20.37 15.78
CA ASN A 441 6.14 20.43 15.45
C ASN A 441 6.26 20.29 13.94
N ALA A 442 6.25 21.42 13.25
CA ALA A 442 6.73 21.49 11.88
C ALA A 442 8.12 20.83 11.84
N CYS A 443 8.25 19.72 11.10
CA CYS A 443 9.54 19.16 10.79
C CYS A 443 10.30 20.24 10.01
N THR A 444 11.25 20.91 10.67
CA THR A 444 12.07 22.01 10.10
C THR A 444 13.10 21.52 9.09
N THR A 445 13.12 20.23 8.77
CA THR A 445 14.05 19.65 7.80
C THR A 445 13.65 20.07 6.40
N ALA A 446 14.47 20.94 5.79
CA ALA A 446 14.30 21.33 4.39
C ALA A 446 14.60 20.12 3.49
N ILE A 447 13.56 19.57 2.86
CA ILE A 447 13.71 18.50 1.87
C ILE A 447 14.38 19.10 0.62
N CYS A 448 15.46 18.48 0.16
CA CYS A 448 16.10 18.86 -1.09
C CYS A 448 15.29 18.34 -2.29
N TYR A 449 14.79 19.27 -3.10
CA TYR A 449 14.03 19.00 -4.33
C TYR A 449 14.83 19.32 -5.59
N GLU A 450 16.14 19.54 -5.48
CA GLU A 450 17.02 19.94 -6.59
C GLU A 450 17.19 18.83 -7.64
N GLU A 451 17.09 17.56 -7.22
CA GLU A 451 17.15 16.38 -8.11
C GLU A 451 15.83 16.10 -8.86
N MET A 452 14.79 16.91 -8.67
CA MET A 452 13.54 16.73 -9.40
C MET A 452 13.73 17.04 -10.89
N ALA A 453 13.34 16.08 -11.73
CA ALA A 453 13.32 16.27 -13.18
C ALA A 453 12.08 17.10 -13.55
N ARG A 454 12.19 18.43 -13.38
CA ARG A 454 11.11 19.40 -13.65
C ARG A 454 10.65 19.38 -15.10
N ASP A 455 11.55 19.03 -16.01
CA ASP A 455 11.28 18.99 -17.45
C ASP A 455 10.69 17.63 -17.90
N ARG A 456 10.51 16.67 -16.99
CA ARG A 456 9.98 15.34 -17.30
C ARG A 456 8.58 15.14 -16.72
N GLU A 457 7.56 15.59 -17.44
CA GLU A 457 6.15 15.54 -17.02
C GLU A 457 5.36 14.32 -17.53
N ALA A 458 6.06 13.33 -18.09
CA ALA A 458 5.45 12.17 -18.78
C ALA A 458 4.37 11.43 -17.99
N ILE A 459 4.45 11.37 -16.65
CA ILE A 459 3.44 10.71 -15.82
C ILE A 459 2.15 11.54 -15.79
N SER A 460 2.24 12.84 -15.54
CA SER A 460 1.12 13.78 -15.61
C SER A 460 0.49 13.82 -17.00
N GLU A 461 1.32 13.84 -18.05
CA GLU A 461 0.87 13.78 -19.44
C GLU A 461 0.07 12.50 -19.69
N ASN A 462 0.63 11.33 -19.37
CA ASN A 462 -0.02 10.05 -19.57
C ASN A 462 -1.31 9.90 -18.74
N ALA A 463 -1.29 10.33 -17.47
CA ALA A 463 -2.45 10.31 -16.60
C ALA A 463 -3.57 11.20 -17.16
N THR A 464 -3.23 12.39 -17.67
CA THR A 464 -4.16 13.36 -18.26
C THR A 464 -4.76 12.82 -19.55
N ARG A 465 -3.94 12.36 -20.50
CA ARG A 465 -4.45 11.70 -21.72
C ARG A 465 -5.35 10.52 -21.40
N SER A 466 -4.94 9.66 -20.47
CA SER A 466 -5.67 8.45 -20.13
C SER A 466 -7.07 8.77 -19.59
N ILE A 467 -7.19 9.71 -18.65
CA ILE A 467 -8.50 9.99 -18.04
C ILE A 467 -9.41 10.82 -18.95
N PHE A 468 -8.87 11.78 -19.70
CA PHE A 468 -9.67 12.56 -20.65
C PHE A 468 -10.09 11.71 -21.86
N GLY A 469 -9.23 10.80 -22.35
CA GLY A 469 -9.60 9.82 -23.36
C GLY A 469 -10.69 8.85 -22.87
N TRP A 470 -10.63 8.42 -21.61
CA TRP A 470 -11.70 7.60 -21.01
C TRP A 470 -13.02 8.38 -20.87
N LEU A 471 -12.97 9.66 -20.50
CA LEU A 471 -14.15 10.50 -20.32
C LEU A 471 -14.82 10.90 -21.65
N ARG A 472 -14.01 11.15 -22.69
CA ARG A 472 -14.43 11.67 -24.00
C ARG A 472 -14.05 10.73 -25.15
N PRO A 473 -14.53 9.46 -25.14
CA PRO A 473 -14.22 8.52 -26.23
C PRO A 473 -14.82 8.97 -27.58
N ASP A 474 -15.88 9.78 -27.54
CA ASP A 474 -16.68 10.18 -28.71
C ASP A 474 -16.44 11.63 -29.13
N GLY A 475 -15.40 12.26 -28.56
CA GLY A 475 -15.13 13.68 -28.72
C GLY A 475 -15.57 14.51 -27.51
N TYR A 476 -15.29 15.80 -27.60
CA TYR A 476 -15.36 16.75 -26.49
C TYR A 476 -16.20 17.98 -26.83
N ALA A 477 -16.73 18.65 -25.80
CA ALA A 477 -17.53 19.86 -25.98
C ALA A 477 -16.66 21.06 -26.39
N GLN A 478 -17.23 22.07 -27.06
CA GLN A 478 -16.49 23.24 -27.54
C GLN A 478 -15.69 23.95 -26.43
N GLY A 479 -16.22 23.99 -25.20
CA GLY A 479 -15.54 24.57 -24.04
C GLY A 479 -14.30 23.80 -23.55
N GLU A 480 -14.03 22.61 -24.10
CA GLU A 480 -12.84 21.81 -23.77
C GLU A 480 -11.75 21.91 -24.84
N GLN A 481 -11.98 22.65 -25.93
CA GLN A 481 -11.08 22.70 -27.09
C GLN A 481 -9.64 23.06 -26.73
N ASP A 482 -9.44 23.95 -25.76
CA ASP A 482 -8.10 24.37 -25.35
C ASP A 482 -7.32 23.26 -24.63
N ILE A 483 -8.01 22.32 -23.96
CA ILE A 483 -7.40 21.14 -23.35
C ILE A 483 -6.83 20.23 -24.45
N TRP A 484 -7.61 20.00 -25.50
CA TRP A 484 -7.25 19.09 -26.59
C TRP A 484 -6.26 19.67 -27.60
N LYS A 485 -6.07 20.99 -27.60
CA LYS A 485 -4.99 21.67 -28.35
C LYS A 485 -3.66 21.68 -27.60
N HIS A 486 -3.63 21.21 -26.35
CA HIS A 486 -2.39 21.15 -25.58
C HIS A 486 -1.43 20.11 -26.17
N GLU A 487 -0.14 20.39 -26.14
CA GLU A 487 0.92 19.49 -26.66
C GLU A 487 0.88 18.08 -26.06
N TRP A 488 0.35 17.93 -24.84
CA TRP A 488 0.13 16.63 -24.21
C TRP A 488 -0.87 15.73 -24.96
N PHE A 489 -1.71 16.28 -25.84
CA PHE A 489 -2.64 15.54 -26.68
C PHE A 489 -2.19 15.51 -28.16
N ASP A 490 -1.12 16.22 -28.51
CA ASP A 490 -0.56 16.24 -29.86
C ASP A 490 0.29 14.99 -30.07
N MET A 491 -0.36 13.92 -30.52
CA MET A 491 0.32 12.70 -30.97
C MET A 491 0.73 12.94 -32.41
N SER A 492 1.90 13.56 -32.64
CA SER A 492 2.52 13.47 -33.94
C SER A 492 2.69 11.99 -34.28
N GLU A 493 2.05 11.55 -35.38
CA GLU A 493 2.23 10.23 -35.98
C GLU A 493 3.67 10.12 -36.50
N SER A 494 4.63 9.99 -35.60
CA SER A 494 5.98 9.58 -35.94
C SER A 494 6.01 8.06 -35.88
N ASP A 495 5.50 7.45 -36.95
CA ASP A 495 5.91 6.11 -37.34
C ASP A 495 7.44 6.06 -37.55
N GLU A 496 7.96 4.85 -37.53
CA GLU A 496 9.34 4.40 -37.34
C GLU A 496 10.45 5.09 -38.19
N ASP A 497 11.69 4.90 -37.69
CA ASP A 497 12.99 5.15 -38.34
C ASP A 497 13.62 6.55 -38.23
N ASP A 498 14.34 6.80 -37.12
CA ASP A 498 15.74 7.26 -37.20
C ASP A 498 16.39 7.21 -35.80
N ILE A 499 17.03 6.07 -35.47
CA ILE A 499 18.13 6.09 -34.50
C ILE A 499 19.32 6.72 -35.22
N ARG A 500 19.44 8.04 -35.12
CA ARG A 500 20.72 8.71 -35.30
C ARG A 500 21.12 9.31 -33.97
N ASP A 501 22.18 8.74 -33.40
CA ASP A 501 23.00 9.39 -32.39
C ASP A 501 23.50 10.71 -32.99
N ASP A 502 22.84 11.82 -32.64
CA ASP A 502 23.41 13.15 -32.83
C ASP A 502 23.52 13.83 -31.47
N GLU A 503 24.77 14.03 -31.06
CA GLU A 503 25.19 14.80 -29.89
C GLU A 503 24.67 16.23 -30.02
N THR A 504 23.47 16.49 -29.53
CA THR A 504 22.97 17.85 -29.37
C THR A 504 23.23 18.32 -27.96
N THR A 505 24.19 19.23 -27.85
CA THR A 505 24.53 20.02 -26.67
C THR A 505 23.27 20.60 -25.99
N PRO A 506 23.21 20.63 -24.65
CA PRO A 506 22.05 21.16 -23.94
C PRO A 506 22.00 22.68 -24.09
N ASP A 507 21.03 23.18 -24.85
CA ASP A 507 20.71 24.61 -24.85
C ASP A 507 20.09 24.98 -23.49
N ALA A 508 20.86 25.73 -22.70
CA ALA A 508 20.55 26.14 -21.33
C ALA A 508 19.49 27.26 -21.26
N SER A 509 18.50 27.26 -22.16
CA SER A 509 17.49 28.32 -22.23
C SER A 509 16.05 27.87 -22.50
N ALA A 510 15.72 26.60 -22.21
CA ALA A 510 14.33 26.15 -22.11
C ALA A 510 13.64 26.85 -20.93
N ARG A 511 13.12 28.07 -21.19
CA ARG A 511 12.22 28.77 -20.29
C ARG A 511 11.04 27.84 -20.01
N LEU A 512 10.90 27.44 -18.75
CA LEU A 512 9.72 26.75 -18.21
C LEU A 512 8.45 27.37 -18.80
N SER A 513 7.71 26.58 -19.58
CA SER A 513 6.48 27.02 -20.22
C SER A 513 5.42 27.25 -19.13
N PRO A 514 4.73 28.41 -19.08
CA PRO A 514 3.74 28.73 -18.04
C PRO A 514 2.41 27.94 -18.16
N ARG A 515 2.40 26.79 -18.83
CA ARG A 515 1.17 26.17 -19.36
C ARG A 515 0.42 25.29 -18.36
N VAL A 516 1.10 24.49 -17.52
CA VAL A 516 0.43 23.68 -16.48
C VAL A 516 -0.14 24.57 -15.36
N GLU A 517 0.50 25.70 -15.05
CA GLU A 517 -0.01 26.66 -14.06
C GLU A 517 -1.41 27.16 -14.41
N SER A 518 -1.73 27.33 -15.71
CA SER A 518 -3.05 27.78 -16.15
C SER A 518 -4.17 26.82 -15.74
N TRP A 519 -3.90 25.50 -15.73
CA TRP A 519 -4.85 24.47 -15.29
C TRP A 519 -4.93 24.36 -13.76
N VAL A 520 -3.83 24.65 -13.06
CA VAL A 520 -3.80 24.70 -11.59
C VAL A 520 -4.55 25.95 -11.07
N LEU A 521 -4.48 27.07 -11.81
CA LEU A 521 -5.08 28.35 -11.44
C LEU A 521 -6.60 28.40 -11.64
N ASP A 522 -7.19 27.49 -12.43
CA ASP A 522 -8.64 27.40 -12.60
C ASP A 522 -9.41 26.92 -11.35
N THR A 523 -8.69 26.58 -10.28
CA THR A 523 -9.27 26.43 -8.94
C THR A 523 -9.62 27.76 -8.25
N LYS A 524 -9.22 28.92 -8.81
CA LYS A 524 -9.50 30.25 -8.25
C LYS A 524 -10.21 31.23 -9.19
N THR A 525 -10.53 30.84 -10.42
CA THR A 525 -11.17 31.71 -11.43
C THR A 525 -12.63 31.34 -11.67
N SER A 526 -13.43 31.46 -10.62
CA SER A 526 -14.88 31.66 -10.76
C SER A 526 -15.33 32.72 -9.75
N THR A 527 -14.76 33.92 -9.86
CA THR A 527 -15.35 35.19 -9.38
C THR A 527 -14.53 36.35 -9.95
N SER A 528 -14.70 36.62 -11.24
CA SER A 528 -14.31 37.91 -11.83
C SER A 528 -15.38 38.96 -11.51
N ALA A 529 -15.36 39.46 -10.29
CA ALA A 529 -15.73 40.85 -10.01
C ALA A 529 -14.42 41.65 -9.87
N PRO A 530 -14.34 42.92 -10.30
CA PRO A 530 -13.08 43.57 -10.59
C PRO A 530 -12.21 43.75 -9.34
N LYS A 531 -11.03 43.11 -9.33
CA LYS A 531 -10.01 43.19 -8.27
C LYS A 531 -9.41 44.59 -8.06
N ALA A 532 -9.83 45.60 -8.81
CA ALA A 532 -9.46 46.99 -8.54
C ALA A 532 -10.23 47.62 -7.37
N SER A 533 -11.37 47.07 -6.92
CA SER A 533 -12.19 47.69 -5.87
C SER A 533 -11.82 47.25 -4.43
N ARG A 534 -11.35 46.01 -4.24
CA ARG A 534 -11.15 45.45 -2.89
C ARG A 534 -9.87 45.94 -2.20
N ASN A 535 -8.78 46.10 -2.94
CA ASN A 535 -7.54 46.67 -2.39
C ASN A 535 -7.69 48.18 -2.13
N HIS A 536 -8.42 48.92 -2.98
CA HIS A 536 -8.75 50.32 -2.70
C HIS A 536 -9.68 50.47 -1.48
N SER A 537 -10.63 49.55 -1.26
CA SER A 537 -11.49 49.56 -0.06
C SER A 537 -10.72 49.28 1.23
N LEU A 538 -9.81 48.31 1.24
CA LEU A 538 -9.01 47.97 2.42
C LEU A 538 -7.97 49.04 2.75
N VAL A 539 -7.28 49.58 1.73
CA VAL A 539 -6.33 50.69 1.92
C VAL A 539 -7.07 51.95 2.39
N SER A 540 -8.26 52.25 1.86
CA SER A 540 -9.07 53.38 2.32
C SER A 540 -9.59 53.20 3.75
N GLN A 541 -9.96 51.98 4.14
CA GLN A 541 -10.39 51.66 5.51
C GLN A 541 -9.23 51.73 6.50
N LEU A 542 -8.04 51.23 6.14
CA LEU A 542 -6.83 51.34 6.96
C LEU A 542 -6.36 52.79 7.09
N GLN A 543 -6.42 53.59 6.02
CA GLN A 543 -6.12 55.03 6.07
C GLN A 543 -7.13 55.82 6.90
N ALA A 544 -8.42 55.47 6.83
CA ALA A 544 -9.45 56.07 7.69
C ALA A 544 -9.26 55.68 9.17
N HIS A 545 -8.85 54.43 9.43
CA HIS A 545 -8.57 53.96 10.78
C HIS A 545 -7.32 54.62 11.36
N GLN A 546 -6.26 54.77 10.56
CA GLN A 546 -5.06 55.50 10.92
C GLN A 546 -5.36 56.97 11.28
N LYS A 547 -6.15 57.66 10.44
CA LYS A 547 -6.58 59.05 10.73
C LYS A 547 -7.40 59.16 12.01
N HIS A 548 -8.21 58.16 12.33
CA HIS A 548 -9.00 58.13 13.57
C HIS A 548 -8.13 57.88 14.81
N VAL A 549 -7.12 57.00 14.70
CA VAL A 549 -6.14 56.74 15.77
C VAL A 549 -5.27 57.99 16.01
N ASP A 550 -4.81 58.65 14.95
CA ASP A 550 -4.07 59.91 15.04
C ASP A 550 -4.87 61.00 15.75
N LYS A 551 -6.14 61.19 15.36
CA LYS A 551 -7.03 62.17 16.01
C LYS A 551 -7.26 61.86 17.50
N ARG A 552 -7.27 60.58 17.90
CA ARG A 552 -7.39 60.19 19.31
C ARG A 552 -6.11 60.46 20.08
N ILE A 553 -4.93 60.20 19.51
CA ILE A 553 -3.64 60.51 20.11
C ILE A 553 -3.49 62.02 20.35
N ASP A 554 -3.90 62.84 19.38
CA ASP A 554 -3.85 64.30 19.50
C ASP A 554 -4.84 64.81 20.56
N ALA A 555 -6.01 64.17 20.70
CA ALA A 555 -6.99 64.50 21.72
C ALA A 555 -6.56 64.13 23.14
N THR A 556 -5.82 63.02 23.33
CA THR A 556 -5.20 62.69 24.64
C THR A 556 -3.92 63.47 24.90
N GLY A 557 -3.32 64.12 23.89
CA GLY A 557 -2.10 64.92 24.02
C GLY A 557 -2.33 66.39 24.41
N SER A 558 -3.56 66.91 24.37
CA SER A 558 -3.85 68.33 24.55
C SER A 558 -4.30 68.67 25.99
N SER A 559 -3.39 69.34 26.71
CA SER A 559 -3.59 70.22 27.88
C SER A 559 -4.32 69.68 29.12
N ALA A 560 -3.62 68.91 29.96
CA ALA A 560 -3.71 68.82 31.44
C ALA A 560 -2.87 67.62 31.93
N PRO A 561 -2.42 67.55 33.21
CA PRO A 561 -1.62 66.41 33.67
C PRO A 561 -2.43 65.11 33.56
N LEU A 562 -1.90 64.18 32.76
CA LEU A 562 -2.59 62.94 32.39
C LEU A 562 -2.58 61.96 33.57
N SER A 563 -3.76 61.40 33.90
CA SER A 563 -3.86 60.28 34.85
C SER A 563 -3.13 59.03 34.32
N GLU A 564 -2.67 58.13 35.19
CA GLU A 564 -1.99 56.86 34.81
C GLU A 564 -2.80 56.04 33.80
N ARG A 565 -4.14 56.09 33.91
CA ARG A 565 -5.06 55.43 32.97
C ARG A 565 -4.97 56.01 31.56
N ASN A 566 -4.75 57.31 31.44
CA ASN A 566 -4.57 57.99 30.15
C ASN A 566 -3.20 57.70 29.53
N VAL A 567 -2.16 57.46 30.36
CA VAL A 567 -0.82 57.08 29.89
C VAL A 567 -0.84 55.68 29.28
N ALA A 568 -1.48 54.71 29.96
CA ALA A 568 -1.64 53.36 29.43
C ALA A 568 -2.45 53.35 28.13
N GLN A 569 -3.52 54.15 28.06
CA GLN A 569 -4.35 54.26 26.87
C GLN A 569 -3.62 54.94 25.69
N LEU A 570 -2.76 55.92 25.97
CA LEU A 570 -1.89 56.55 24.96
C LEU A 570 -0.83 55.57 24.45
N ALA A 571 -0.24 54.74 25.31
CA ALA A 571 0.71 53.71 24.92
C ALA A 571 0.07 52.68 23.98
N GLN A 572 -1.13 52.21 24.32
CA GLN A 572 -1.88 51.25 23.50
C GLN A 572 -2.30 51.85 22.14
N LEU A 573 -2.67 53.14 22.10
CA LEU A 573 -2.97 53.84 20.85
C LEU A 573 -1.72 54.01 19.96
N LYS A 574 -0.54 54.25 20.55
CA LYS A 574 0.74 54.33 19.81
C LYS A 574 1.15 52.97 19.24
N GLU A 575 0.99 51.89 20.00
CA GLU A 575 1.26 50.52 19.54
C GLU A 575 0.29 50.12 18.41
N THR A 576 -0.99 50.47 18.53
CA THR A 576 -1.97 50.26 17.45
C THR A 576 -1.60 51.05 16.19
N LYS A 577 -1.06 52.27 16.33
CA LYS A 577 -0.58 53.10 15.22
C LYS A 577 0.65 52.50 14.52
N GLU A 578 1.55 51.84 15.25
CA GLU A 578 2.69 51.12 14.69
C GLU A 578 2.25 49.86 13.95
N CYS A 579 1.26 49.13 14.47
CA CYS A 579 0.71 47.93 13.82
C CYS A 579 -0.08 48.24 12.53
N LEU A 580 -0.63 49.45 12.41
CA LEU A 580 -1.36 49.92 11.22
C LEU A 580 -0.44 50.52 10.13
N ARG A 581 0.83 50.80 10.42
CA ARG A 581 1.85 51.24 9.45
C ARG A 581 2.50 50.04 8.77
#